data_AF-A0A9D2UMJ2-F1
#
_entry.id   AF-A0A9D2UMJ2-F1
#
_cell.length_a   1.000
_cell.length_b   1.000
_cell.length_c   1.000
_cell.angle_alpha   90.00
_cell.angle_beta   90.00
_cell.angle_gamma   90.00
#
_symmetry.space_group_name_H-M   'P 1'
#
loop_
_entity.id
_entity.type
_entity.pdbx_description
1 polymer ?
#
loop_
_entity_poly.entity_id
_entity_poly.type
_entity_poly.pdbx_seq_one_letter_code
_entity_poly.pdbx_strand_id
1 'polypeptide(L)'
;MLKPILWPVLVPFALFAVGLGAIMPILVLGALSLGSTQAFAAAIVGIMGAVSLMATVPAGILIDRLGDFRAMFVATIAAIIVLGSIVAAFIWDSPYSLLIYTLALMVFGPVSDVWS
;
A
#
# COMPACT_ATOMS: atom_id res chain seq x y z
N MET A 1 -13.83 -29.24 2.03
CA MET A 1 -14.88 -28.22 1.79
C MET A 1 -14.32 -26.83 1.44
N LEU A 2 -13.01 -26.66 1.17
CA LEU A 2 -12.39 -25.35 0.86
C LEU A 2 -12.24 -25.04 -0.64
N LYS A 3 -12.41 -26.03 -1.53
CA LYS A 3 -12.24 -25.85 -2.99
C LYS A 3 -13.02 -24.67 -3.60
N PRO A 4 -14.26 -24.34 -3.15
CA PRO A 4 -15.01 -23.20 -3.70
C PRO A 4 -14.42 -21.83 -3.38
N ILE A 5 -13.70 -21.69 -2.26
CA ILE A 5 -13.11 -20.41 -1.81
C ILE A 5 -11.62 -20.28 -2.16
N LEU A 6 -10.97 -21.42 -2.45
CA LEU A 6 -9.53 -21.47 -2.67
C LEU A 6 -9.10 -20.60 -3.85
N TRP A 7 -9.80 -20.73 -4.98
CA TRP A 7 -9.48 -20.01 -6.20
C TRP A 7 -9.89 -18.53 -6.19
N PRO A 8 -11.13 -18.15 -5.81
CA PRO A 8 -11.56 -16.75 -5.88
C PRO A 8 -11.06 -15.88 -4.72
N VAL A 9 -10.66 -16.45 -3.58
CA VAL A 9 -10.31 -15.66 -2.37
C VAL A 9 -8.87 -15.91 -1.92
N LEU A 10 -8.50 -17.17 -1.67
CA LEU A 10 -7.20 -17.48 -1.08
C LEU A 10 -6.03 -17.20 -2.04
N VAL A 11 -6.19 -17.43 -3.34
CA VAL A 11 -5.14 -17.15 -4.32
C VAL A 11 -4.86 -15.65 -4.45
N PRO A 12 -5.85 -14.76 -4.66
CA PRO A 12 -5.61 -13.32 -4.67
C PRO A 12 -5.02 -12.80 -3.36
N PHE A 13 -5.54 -13.26 -2.21
CA PHE A 13 -5.02 -12.88 -0.90
C PHE A 13 -3.54 -13.30 -0.74
N ALA A 14 -3.21 -14.55 -1.08
CA ALA A 14 -1.83 -15.03 -0.98
C ALA A 14 -0.88 -14.24 -1.88
N LEU A 15 -1.29 -13.91 -3.11
CA LEU A 15 -0.51 -13.08 -4.01
C LEU A 15 -0.27 -11.68 -3.43
N PHE A 16 -1.31 -11.06 -2.88
CA PHE A 16 -1.22 -9.75 -2.25
C PHE A 16 -0.29 -9.77 -1.03
N ALA A 17 -0.50 -10.72 -0.11
CA ALA A 17 0.28 -10.84 1.12
C ALA A 17 1.78 -11.11 0.85
N VAL A 18 2.08 -11.97 -0.13
CA VAL A 18 3.47 -12.24 -0.55
C VAL A 18 4.11 -10.99 -1.16
N GLY A 19 3.38 -10.28 -2.04
CA GLY A 19 3.86 -9.04 -2.63
C GLY A 19 4.13 -7.95 -1.58
N LEU A 20 3.20 -7.80 -0.62
CA LEU A 20 3.32 -6.84 0.46
C LEU A 20 4.54 -7.14 1.35
N GLY A 21 4.71 -8.41 1.76
CA GLY A 21 5.87 -8.85 2.54
C GLY A 21 7.21 -8.63 1.82
N ALA A 22 7.23 -8.80 0.49
CA ALA A 22 8.42 -8.57 -0.33
C ALA A 22 8.78 -7.07 -0.44
N ILE A 23 7.79 -6.18 -0.49
CA ILE A 23 7.99 -4.74 -0.71
C ILE A 23 8.36 -4.00 0.58
N MET A 24 7.91 -4.44 1.75
CA MET A 24 8.15 -3.73 3.03
C MET A 24 9.61 -3.26 3.26
N PRO A 25 10.66 -4.10 3.11
CA PRO A 25 12.04 -3.64 3.28
C PRO A 25 12.48 -2.65 2.20
N ILE A 26 11.88 -2.72 1.01
CA ILE A 26 12.19 -1.87 -0.14
C ILE A 26 11.68 -0.44 0.09
N LEU A 27 10.63 -0.23 0.90
CA LEU A 27 10.05 1.10 1.11
C LEU A 27 11.05 2.10 1.72
N VAL A 28 11.85 1.66 2.70
CA VAL A 28 12.91 2.50 3.27
C VAL A 28 14.02 2.74 2.25
N LEU A 29 14.44 1.69 1.55
CA LEU A 29 15.51 1.76 0.54
C LEU A 29 15.13 2.68 -0.61
N GLY A 30 13.86 2.68 -1.00
CA GLY A 30 13.31 3.54 -2.05
C GLY A 30 13.41 5.02 -1.71
N ALA A 31 13.04 5.40 -0.48
CA ALA A 31 13.22 6.78 -0.03
C ALA A 31 14.69 7.20 -0.06
N LEU A 32 15.59 6.32 0.39
CA LEU A 32 17.04 6.58 0.38
C LEU A 32 17.58 6.77 -1.04
N SER A 33 17.17 5.95 -2.01
CA SER A 33 17.60 6.10 -3.40
C SER A 33 17.08 7.39 -4.05
N LEU A 34 15.98 7.95 -3.55
CA LEU A 34 15.45 9.26 -3.95
C LEU A 34 16.15 10.44 -3.26
N GLY A 35 17.22 10.20 -2.51
CA GLY A 35 18.04 11.24 -1.86
C GLY A 35 17.57 11.63 -0.46
N SER A 36 16.69 10.84 0.17
CA SER A 36 16.28 11.04 1.56
C SER A 36 17.44 10.83 2.55
N THR A 37 17.34 11.48 3.72
CA THR A 37 18.17 11.12 4.87
C THR A 37 17.69 9.81 5.52
N GLN A 38 18.57 9.10 6.23
CA GLN A 38 18.22 7.88 6.96
C GLN A 38 17.09 8.10 7.97
N ALA A 39 17.15 9.20 8.73
CA ALA A 39 16.13 9.55 9.69
C ALA A 39 14.77 9.78 9.03
N PHE A 40 14.73 10.50 7.90
CA PHE A 40 13.47 10.74 7.19
C PHE A 40 12.92 9.46 6.56
N ALA A 41 13.76 8.64 5.94
CA ALA A 41 13.34 7.37 5.34
C ALA A 41 12.73 6.40 6.38
N ALA A 42 13.32 6.31 7.58
CA ALA A 42 12.73 5.53 8.67
C ALA A 42 11.43 6.16 9.20
N ALA A 43 11.40 7.48 9.35
CA ALA A 43 10.25 8.21 9.85
C ALA A 43 9.02 8.04 8.94
N ILE A 44 9.15 8.15 7.61
CA ILE A 44 8.00 8.04 6.72
C ILE A 44 7.36 6.64 6.75
N VAL A 45 8.15 5.57 6.90
CA VAL A 45 7.60 4.21 7.01
C VAL A 45 6.94 3.99 8.38
N GLY A 46 7.49 4.57 9.44
CA GLY A 46 6.84 4.58 10.76
C GLY A 46 5.51 5.35 10.75
N ILE A 47 5.49 6.54 10.14
CA ILE A 47 4.28 7.36 10.00
C ILE A 47 3.26 6.66 9.10
N MET A 48 3.67 6.00 8.03
CA MET A 48 2.78 5.19 7.20
C MET A 48 2.02 4.17 8.04
N GLY A 49 2.69 3.47 8.96
CA GLY A 49 2.03 2.55 9.89
C GLY A 49 1.02 3.26 10.79
N ALA A 50 1.35 4.45 11.32
CA ALA A 50 0.40 5.24 12.11
C ALA A 50 -0.82 5.69 11.29
N VAL A 51 -0.62 6.10 10.04
CA VAL A 51 -1.70 6.51 9.13
C VAL A 51 -2.61 5.33 8.80
N SER A 52 -2.04 4.15 8.54
CA SER A 52 -2.75 2.89 8.36
C SER A 52 -3.64 2.57 9.58
N LEU A 53 -3.08 2.61 10.79
CA LEU A 53 -3.85 2.40 12.03
C LEU A 53 -5.02 3.38 12.19
N MET A 54 -4.84 4.65 11.82
CA MET A 54 -5.92 5.63 11.87
C MET A 54 -6.98 5.38 10.79
N ALA A 55 -6.59 4.81 9.66
CA ALA A 55 -7.47 4.53 8.52
C ALA A 55 -8.21 3.19 8.63
N THR A 56 -7.82 2.30 9.56
CA THR A 56 -8.46 0.99 9.73
C THR A 56 -9.96 1.09 10.00
N VAL A 57 -10.40 2.00 10.86
CA VAL A 57 -11.84 2.19 11.16
C VAL A 57 -12.61 2.73 9.95
N PRO A 58 -12.17 3.82 9.28
CA PRO A 58 -12.76 4.25 8.01
C PRO A 58 -12.82 3.16 6.93
N ALA A 59 -11.77 2.34 6.82
CA ALA A 59 -11.72 1.24 5.86
C ALA A 59 -12.79 0.18 6.17
N GLY A 60 -12.96 -0.19 7.44
CA GLY A 60 -14.04 -1.08 7.88
C GLY A 60 -15.43 -0.54 7.52
N ILE A 61 -15.68 0.75 7.79
CA ILE A 61 -16.95 1.40 7.41
C ILE A 61 -17.17 1.37 5.90
N LEU A 62 -16.11 1.53 5.10
CA LEU A 62 -16.19 1.45 3.64
C LEU A 62 -16.54 0.03 3.19
N ILE A 63 -15.92 -0.99 3.79
CA ILE A 63 -16.19 -2.41 3.52
C ILE A 63 -17.64 -2.75 3.85
N ASP A 64 -18.12 -2.36 5.03
CA ASP A 64 -19.51 -2.59 5.46
C ASP A 64 -20.53 -1.97 4.49
N ARG A 65 -20.19 -0.81 3.89
CA ARG A 65 -21.08 -0.10 2.95
C ARG A 65 -21.04 -0.66 1.53
N LEU A 66 -19.86 -1.04 1.03
CA LEU A 66 -19.69 -1.50 -0.36
C LEU A 66 -19.91 -3.01 -0.50
N GLY A 67 -19.70 -3.77 0.57
CA GLY A 67 -19.56 -5.22 0.57
C GLY A 67 -18.15 -5.66 0.16
N ASP A 68 -17.72 -6.81 0.70
CA ASP A 68 -16.35 -7.32 0.63
C ASP A 68 -15.75 -7.27 -0.79
N PHE A 69 -16.42 -7.90 -1.76
CA PHE A 69 -15.88 -8.02 -3.12
C PHE A 69 -15.66 -6.66 -3.80
N ARG A 70 -16.59 -5.71 -3.62
CA ARG A 70 -16.48 -4.37 -4.22
C ARG A 70 -15.42 -3.56 -3.51
N ALA A 71 -15.32 -3.66 -2.18
CA ALA A 71 -14.28 -2.99 -1.41
C ALA A 71 -12.88 -3.49 -1.80
N MET A 72 -12.69 -4.80 -1.92
CA MET A 72 -11.43 -5.39 -2.39
C MET A 72 -11.07 -4.93 -3.81
N PHE A 73 -12.06 -4.86 -4.72
CA PHE A 73 -11.83 -4.37 -6.08
C PHE A 73 -11.39 -2.90 -6.11
N VAL A 74 -12.07 -2.03 -5.35
CA VAL A 74 -11.71 -0.61 -5.23
C VAL A 74 -10.32 -0.45 -4.62
N ALA A 75 -10.01 -1.20 -3.55
CA ALA A 75 -8.69 -1.20 -2.93
C ALA A 75 -7.60 -1.67 -3.90
N THR A 76 -7.89 -2.65 -4.75
CA THR A 76 -6.95 -3.11 -5.78
C THR A 76 -6.65 -2.01 -6.80
N ILE A 77 -7.68 -1.32 -7.30
CA ILE A 77 -7.47 -0.19 -8.23
C ILE A 77 -6.67 0.92 -7.56
N ALA A 78 -7.00 1.26 -6.30
CA ALA A 78 -6.24 2.24 -5.53
C ALA A 78 -4.77 1.81 -5.36
N ALA A 79 -4.52 0.53 -5.08
CA ALA A 79 -3.17 -0.02 -4.94
C ALA A 79 -2.39 0.10 -6.26
N ILE A 80 -3.02 -0.17 -7.40
CA ILE A 80 -2.39 0.00 -8.73
C ILE A 80 -1.99 1.46 -8.94
N ILE A 81 -2.84 2.42 -8.60
CA ILE A 81 -2.55 3.85 -8.77
C ILE A 81 -1.40 4.28 -7.83
N VAL A 82 -1.44 3.85 -6.57
CA VAL A 82 -0.45 4.21 -5.55
C VAL A 82 0.91 3.55 -5.84
N LEU A 83 0.94 2.28 -6.20
CA LEU A 83 2.17 1.60 -6.60
C LEU A 83 2.71 2.18 -7.92
N GLY A 84 1.81 2.54 -8.85
CA GLY A 84 2.17 3.25 -10.07
C GLY A 84 2.82 4.60 -9.82
N SER A 85 2.33 5.39 -8.84
CA SER A 85 2.94 6.67 -8.48
C SER A 85 4.28 6.50 -7.77
N ILE A 86 4.44 5.45 -6.95
CA ILE A 86 5.73 5.06 -6.37
C ILE A 86 6.74 4.74 -7.48
N VAL A 87 6.35 3.91 -8.45
CA VAL A 87 7.21 3.56 -9.59
C VAL A 87 7.55 4.82 -10.41
N ALA A 88 6.57 5.68 -10.68
CA ALA A 88 6.77 6.92 -11.40
C ALA A 88 7.76 7.85 -10.69
N ALA A 89 7.77 7.89 -9.35
CA ALA A 89 8.74 8.68 -8.59
C ALA A 89 10.19 8.24 -8.83
N PHE A 90 10.45 6.95 -9.10
CA PHE A 90 11.80 6.46 -9.44
C PHE A 90 12.23 6.76 -10.87
N ILE A 91 11.27 6.84 -11.80
CA ILE A 91 11.56 7.09 -13.22
C ILE A 91 11.67 8.59 -13.48
N TRP A 92 10.97 9.39 -12.70
CA TRP A 92 10.96 10.84 -12.84
C TRP A 92 12.16 11.45 -12.10
N ASP A 93 13.15 11.93 -12.84
CA ASP A 93 14.25 12.77 -12.31
C ASP A 93 13.76 14.19 -12.01
N SER A 94 12.98 14.33 -10.93
CA SER A 94 12.41 15.60 -10.48
C SER A 94 12.69 15.85 -9.00
N PRO A 95 12.89 17.10 -8.57
CA PRO A 95 12.98 17.45 -7.16
C PRO A 95 11.75 17.02 -6.34
N TYR A 96 10.60 16.82 -6.99
CA TYR A 96 9.34 16.43 -6.34
C TYR A 96 9.18 14.92 -6.13
N SER A 97 10.09 14.09 -6.63
CA SER A 97 9.96 12.64 -6.58
C SER A 97 9.90 12.09 -5.15
N LEU A 98 10.72 12.61 -4.24
CA LEU A 98 10.66 12.23 -2.83
C LEU A 98 9.33 12.60 -2.17
N LEU A 99 8.75 13.75 -2.56
CA LEU A 99 7.45 14.19 -2.04
C LEU A 99 6.31 13.30 -2.55
N ILE A 100 6.28 13.02 -3.86
CA ILE A 100 5.29 12.11 -4.47
C ILE A 100 5.39 10.73 -3.82
N TYR A 101 6.61 10.21 -3.68
CA TYR A 101 6.87 8.94 -3.01
C TYR A 101 6.33 8.92 -1.58
N THR A 102 6.61 9.97 -0.79
CA THR A 102 6.14 10.10 0.60
C THR A 102 4.62 10.12 0.67
N LEU A 103 3.95 10.93 -0.15
CA LEU A 103 2.50 11.03 -0.18
C LEU A 103 1.86 9.70 -0.62
N ALA A 104 2.45 9.02 -1.61
CA ALA A 104 1.99 7.71 -2.05
C ALA A 104 2.08 6.67 -0.92
N LEU A 105 3.15 6.66 -0.12
CA LEU A 105 3.26 5.78 1.04
C LEU A 105 2.18 6.03 2.09
N MET A 106 1.81 7.30 2.35
CA MET A 106 0.73 7.61 3.29
C MET A 106 -0.62 7.02 2.86
N VAL A 107 -0.84 6.86 1.54
CA VAL A 107 -2.05 6.24 1.00
C VAL A 107 -1.90 4.72 0.91
N PHE A 108 -0.69 4.21 0.66
CA PHE A 108 -0.42 2.79 0.48
C PHE A 108 -0.84 1.95 1.69
N GLY A 109 -0.47 2.37 2.90
CA GLY A 109 -0.84 1.66 4.14
C GLY A 109 -2.35 1.41 4.25
N PRO A 110 -3.18 2.47 4.31
CA PRO A 110 -4.63 2.36 4.34
C PRO A 110 -5.23 1.49 3.22
N VAL A 111 -4.70 1.60 2.00
CA VAL A 111 -5.18 0.83 0.85
C VAL A 111 -4.86 -0.65 1.01
N SER A 112 -3.70 -0.98 1.58
CA SER A 112 -3.31 -2.36 1.83
C SER A 112 -4.10 -3.01 2.95
N ASP A 113 -4.58 -2.22 3.92
CA ASP A 113 -5.32 -2.75 5.08
C ASP A 113 -6.66 -3.38 4.70
N VAL A 114 -7.24 -3.01 3.55
CA VAL A 114 -8.49 -3.63 3.05
C VAL A 114 -8.30 -5.12 2.74
N TRP A 115 -7.06 -5.55 2.53
CA TRP A 115 -6.71 -6.94 2.26
C TRP A 115 -6.26 -7.73 3.50
N SER A 116 -6.09 -7.09 4.67
CA SER A 116 -5.59 -7.68 5.92
C SER A 116 -6.65 -7.76 7.01
#